data_AF-A0A662JGA6-F1
#
_entry.id   AF-A0A662JGA6-F1
#
_cell.length_a   1.000
_cell.length_b   1.000
_cell.length_c   1.000
_cell.angle_alpha   90.00
_cell.angle_beta   90.00
_cell.angle_gamma   90.00
#
_symmetry.space_group_name_H-M   'P 1'
#
loop_
_entity.id
_entity.type
_entity.pdbx_description
1 polymer ?
#
loop_
_entity_poly.entity_id
_entity_poly.type
_entity_poly.pdbx_seq_one_letter_code
_entity_poly.pdbx_strand_id
1 'polypeptide(L)'
;MRRITSGRLIQAASSRYKPIRLVMDLWLPGMDASSKLIEALKGKANNGDILVVSEKALSVSKGLVVDEASIKPSILSMVITLLLMRIVWGYLLGPLCRLKPYTLEWLRAYPLREGSRHKQLAAKLGG
;
A
#
# COMPACT_ATOMS: atom_id res chain seq x y z
N MET A 1 -2.02 -2.57 31.28
CA MET A 1 -1.53 -3.28 30.07
C MET A 1 -0.26 -2.60 29.56
N ARG A 2 0.92 -3.24 29.67
CA ARG A 2 2.17 -2.70 29.13
C ARG A 2 2.14 -2.82 27.60
N ARG A 3 2.13 -1.71 26.86
CA ARG A 3 2.31 -1.71 25.40
C ARG A 3 3.67 -2.34 25.10
N ILE A 4 3.67 -3.52 24.52
CA ILE A 4 4.88 -4.12 23.97
C ILE A 4 5.25 -3.26 22.76
N THR A 5 6.39 -2.58 22.82
CA THR A 5 6.91 -1.79 21.71
C THR A 5 7.23 -2.70 20.52
N SER A 6 6.89 -2.28 19.29
CA SER A 6 7.07 -3.10 18.08
C SER A 6 8.50 -3.65 17.93
N GLY A 7 9.52 -2.94 18.41
CA GLY A 7 10.90 -3.42 18.41
C GLY A 7 11.13 -4.69 19.26
N ARG A 8 10.47 -4.82 20.42
CA ARG A 8 10.56 -6.03 21.26
C ARG A 8 9.85 -7.23 20.63
N LEU A 9 8.74 -6.99 19.94
CA LEU A 9 8.04 -8.05 19.18
C LEU A 9 8.88 -8.54 18.01
N ILE A 10 9.50 -7.63 17.26
CA ILE A 10 10.37 -7.99 16.14
C ILE A 10 11.57 -8.79 16.66
N GLN A 11 12.19 -8.37 17.77
CA GLN A 11 13.32 -9.09 18.36
C GLN A 11 12.93 -10.49 18.85
N ALA A 12 11.76 -10.63 19.49
CA ALA A 12 11.23 -11.92 19.93
C ALA A 12 10.78 -12.82 18.76
N ALA A 13 10.31 -12.24 17.65
CA ALA A 13 9.96 -12.98 16.45
C ALA A 13 11.21 -13.44 15.70
N SER A 14 12.24 -12.59 15.58
CA SER A 14 13.49 -12.92 14.91
C SER A 14 14.29 -14.04 15.57
N SER A 15 14.07 -14.31 16.87
CA SER A 15 14.68 -15.46 17.55
C SER A 15 14.00 -16.79 17.22
N ARG A 16 12.79 -16.77 16.67
CA ARG A 16 11.99 -17.97 16.35
C ARG A 16 11.75 -18.18 14.85
N TYR A 17 11.67 -17.10 14.09
CA TYR A 17 11.33 -17.13 12.67
C TYR A 17 12.42 -16.46 11.85
N LYS A 18 12.76 -17.10 10.72
CA LYS A 18 13.67 -16.56 9.73
C LYS A 18 12.87 -16.01 8.55
N PRO A 19 12.83 -14.69 8.30
CA PRO A 19 12.12 -14.14 7.17
C PRO A 19 12.85 -14.51 5.87
N ILE A 20 12.13 -15.13 4.94
CA ILE A 20 12.63 -15.46 3.60
C ILE A 20 11.87 -14.60 2.60
N ARG A 21 12.60 -13.81 1.81
CA ARG A 21 11.99 -13.04 0.71
C ARG A 21 11.74 -13.97 -0.47
N LEU A 22 10.49 -14.04 -0.91
CA LEU A 22 10.13 -14.67 -2.18
C LEU A 22 10.22 -13.61 -3.29
N VAL A 23 11.05 -13.88 -4.29
CA VAL A 23 11.11 -13.07 -5.51
C VAL A 23 10.14 -13.69 -6.51
N MET A 24 9.24 -12.87 -7.04
CA MET A 24 8.21 -13.26 -7.99
C MET A 24 8.13 -12.23 -9.11
N ASP A 25 7.53 -12.63 -10.23
CA ASP A 25 7.21 -11.74 -11.33
C ASP A 25 6.11 -10.73 -10.95
N LEU A 26 5.91 -9.76 -11.84
CA LEU A 26 4.85 -8.77 -11.69
C LEU A 26 3.48 -9.45 -11.64
N TRP A 27 2.66 -9.08 -10.66
CA TRP A 27 1.32 -9.60 -10.52
C TRP A 27 0.37 -8.89 -11.49
N LEU A 28 -0.34 -9.66 -12.31
CA LEU A 28 -1.25 -9.16 -13.34
C LEU A 28 -2.71 -9.49 -13.03
N PRO A 29 -3.67 -8.67 -13.49
CA PRO A 29 -5.09 -8.98 -13.41
C PRO A 29 -5.43 -10.34 -14.03
N GLY A 30 -6.16 -11.18 -13.31
CA GLY A 30 -6.63 -12.48 -13.79
C GLY A 30 -5.59 -13.61 -13.73
N MET A 31 -4.41 -13.38 -13.13
CA MET A 31 -3.40 -14.42 -12.97
C MET A 31 -3.81 -15.46 -11.91
N ASP A 32 -3.37 -16.71 -12.10
CA ASP A 32 -3.47 -17.74 -11.06
C ASP A 32 -2.36 -17.56 -10.00
N ALA A 33 -2.68 -16.77 -8.99
CA ALA A 33 -1.82 -16.50 -7.85
C ALA A 33 -1.42 -17.78 -7.09
N SER A 34 -2.35 -18.73 -6.93
CA SER A 34 -2.12 -19.94 -6.13
C SER A 34 -1.05 -20.81 -6.75
N SER A 35 -1.19 -21.10 -8.05
CA SER A 35 -0.20 -21.92 -8.77
C SER A 35 1.18 -21.26 -8.78
N LYS A 36 1.25 -19.94 -9.01
CA LYS A 36 2.51 -19.19 -8.98
C LYS A 36 3.15 -19.14 -7.60
N LEU A 37 2.37 -19.05 -6.53
CA LEU A 37 2.87 -19.12 -5.17
C LEU A 37 3.42 -20.52 -4.85
N ILE A 38 2.71 -21.58 -5.22
CA ILE A 38 3.17 -22.96 -5.02
C ILE A 38 4.51 -23.20 -5.75
N GLU A 39 4.62 -22.71 -6.99
CA GLU A 39 5.87 -22.78 -7.77
C GLU A 39 7.01 -22.03 -7.07
N ALA A 40 6.76 -20.80 -6.59
CA ALA A 40 7.76 -19.97 -5.92
C ALA A 40 8.20 -20.53 -4.55
N LEU A 41 7.33 -21.27 -3.87
CA LEU A 41 7.56 -21.88 -2.56
C LEU A 41 8.27 -23.23 -2.63
N LYS A 42 8.31 -23.87 -3.81
CA LYS A 42 8.90 -25.19 -4.00
C LYS A 42 10.37 -25.18 -3.56
N GLY A 43 10.70 -26.05 -2.60
CA GLY A 43 12.05 -26.17 -2.03
C GLY A 43 12.48 -25.03 -1.08
N LYS A 44 11.56 -24.11 -0.73
CA LYS A 44 11.84 -22.98 0.19
C LYS A 44 11.00 -22.98 1.45
N ALA A 45 9.83 -23.63 1.44
CA ALA A 45 8.92 -23.68 2.57
C ALA A 45 8.63 -25.13 2.99
N ASN A 46 8.48 -25.34 4.29
CA ASN A 46 8.12 -26.59 4.93
C ASN A 46 6.73 -26.52 5.57
N ASN A 47 6.19 -27.67 5.93
CA ASN A 47 4.91 -27.73 6.63
C ASN A 47 5.02 -27.04 8.00
N GLY A 48 4.10 -26.12 8.29
CA GLY A 48 4.12 -25.27 9.50
C GLY A 48 4.74 -23.89 9.31
N ASP A 49 5.33 -23.60 8.14
CA ASP A 49 5.79 -22.25 7.80
C ASP A 49 4.63 -21.30 7.50
N ILE A 50 4.85 -20.00 7.72
CA ILE A 50 3.85 -18.95 7.54
C ILE A 50 4.12 -18.19 6.25
N LEU A 51 3.14 -18.19 5.35
CA LEU A 51 3.16 -17.35 4.15
C LEU A 51 2.46 -16.02 4.41
N VAL A 52 3.16 -14.91 4.20
CA VAL A 52 2.60 -13.56 4.28
C VAL A 52 2.50 -12.98 2.87
N VAL A 53 1.27 -12.69 2.42
CA VAL A 53 1.00 -12.09 1.11
C VAL A 53 0.33 -10.73 1.33
N SER A 54 0.72 -9.74 0.53
CA SER A 54 0.04 -8.44 0.53
C SER A 54 -1.39 -8.60 0.00
N GLU A 55 -2.36 -8.00 0.68
CA GLU A 55 -3.73 -7.89 0.17
C GLU A 55 -3.76 -7.29 -1.23
N LYS A 56 -2.92 -6.28 -1.50
CA LYS A 56 -2.81 -5.65 -2.81
C LYS A 56 -2.46 -6.64 -3.91
N ALA A 57 -1.55 -7.59 -3.65
CA ALA A 57 -1.17 -8.59 -4.65
C ALA A 57 -2.36 -9.51 -4.98
N LEU A 58 -3.07 -9.99 -3.95
CA LEU A 58 -4.26 -10.82 -4.12
C LEU A 58 -5.40 -10.08 -4.83
N SER A 59 -5.61 -8.80 -4.51
CA SER A 59 -6.62 -7.97 -5.18
C SER A 59 -6.29 -7.77 -6.66
N VAL A 60 -5.01 -7.56 -6.99
CA VAL A 60 -4.57 -7.49 -8.39
C VAL A 60 -4.82 -8.81 -9.11
N SER A 61 -4.39 -9.96 -8.56
CA SER A 61 -4.62 -11.25 -9.23
C SER A 61 -6.10 -11.56 -9.45
N LYS A 62 -6.96 -11.15 -8.52
CA LYS A 62 -8.43 -11.29 -8.62
C LYS A 62 -9.07 -10.33 -9.63
N GLY A 63 -8.29 -9.45 -10.27
CA GLY A 63 -8.81 -8.48 -11.22
C GLY A 63 -9.57 -7.32 -10.56
N LEU A 64 -9.36 -7.07 -9.26
CA LEU A 64 -9.98 -5.96 -8.52
C LEU A 64 -9.24 -4.63 -8.77
N VAL A 65 -8.81 -4.42 -10.02
CA VAL A 65 -8.18 -3.18 -10.47
C VAL A 65 -9.24 -2.34 -11.16
N VAL A 66 -9.37 -1.08 -10.75
CA VAL A 66 -10.38 -0.16 -11.29
C VAL A 66 -9.68 0.94 -12.08
N ASP A 67 -10.22 1.26 -13.26
CA ASP A 67 -9.80 2.43 -14.01
C ASP A 67 -10.36 3.72 -13.37
N GLU A 68 -9.48 4.46 -12.69
CA GLU A 68 -9.81 5.71 -12.01
C GLU A 68 -10.20 6.84 -12.99
N ALA A 69 -9.81 6.77 -14.27
CA ALA A 69 -10.14 7.79 -15.25
C ALA A 69 -11.64 7.91 -15.50
N SER A 70 -12.36 6.79 -15.35
CA SER A 70 -13.83 6.71 -15.46
C SER A 70 -14.56 7.42 -14.32
N ILE A 71 -13.87 7.75 -13.22
CA ILE A 71 -14.47 8.37 -12.06
C ILE A 71 -14.55 9.89 -12.25
N LYS A 72 -15.73 10.45 -12.00
CA LYS A 72 -15.94 11.90 -11.94
C LYS A 72 -15.67 12.38 -10.51
N PRO A 73 -14.64 13.22 -10.28
CA PRO A 73 -14.37 13.76 -8.95
C PRO A 73 -15.45 14.77 -8.54
N SER A 74 -15.80 14.78 -7.26
CA SER A 74 -16.69 15.79 -6.68
C SER A 74 -15.91 17.04 -6.28
N ILE A 75 -16.60 18.16 -6.10
CA ILE A 75 -15.97 19.38 -5.59
C ILE A 75 -15.37 19.13 -4.20
N LEU A 76 -16.08 18.38 -3.36
CA LEU A 76 -15.58 17.98 -2.04
C LEU A 76 -14.29 17.15 -2.14
N SER A 77 -14.23 16.17 -3.05
CA SER A 77 -13.02 15.36 -3.20
C SER A 77 -11.84 16.19 -3.73
N MET A 78 -12.09 17.20 -4.57
CA MET A 78 -11.06 18.17 -4.99
C MET A 78 -10.55 19.02 -3.81
N VAL A 79 -11.46 19.56 -2.99
CA VAL A 79 -11.09 20.37 -1.81
C VAL A 79 -10.30 19.54 -0.80
N ILE A 80 -10.76 18.32 -0.49
CA ILE A 80 -10.07 17.40 0.42
C ILE A 80 -8.69 17.00 -0.15
N THR A 81 -8.57 16.87 -1.47
CA THR A 81 -7.29 16.59 -2.13
C THR A 81 -6.33 17.76 -1.97
N LEU A 82 -6.78 18.98 -2.27
CA LEU A 82 -6.00 20.19 -2.12
C LEU A 82 -5.53 20.38 -0.68
N LEU A 83 -6.47 20.38 0.27
CA LEU A 83 -6.22 20.68 1.68
C LEU A 83 -5.29 19.64 2.29
N LEU A 84 -5.60 18.35 2.16
CA LEU A 84 -4.77 17.33 2.79
C LEU A 84 -3.42 17.19 2.10
N MET A 85 -3.38 17.06 0.76
CA MET A 85 -2.12 16.70 0.08
C MET A 85 -1.19 17.91 -0.07
N ARG A 86 -1.69 19.03 -0.63
CA ARG A 86 -0.83 20.18 -0.89
C ARG A 86 -0.55 21.00 0.36
N ILE A 87 -1.53 21.16 1.25
CA ILE A 87 -1.39 22.03 2.44
C ILE A 87 -0.89 21.23 3.64
N VAL A 88 -1.70 20.32 4.18
CA VAL A 88 -1.38 19.59 5.42
C VAL A 88 -0.11 18.75 5.24
N TRP A 89 -0.04 17.92 4.21
CA TRP A 89 1.16 17.10 3.96
C TRP A 89 2.33 17.91 3.39
N GLY A 90 2.08 18.85 2.49
CA GLY A 90 3.15 19.64 1.86
C GLY A 90 3.87 20.65 2.77
N TYR A 91 3.19 21.17 3.81
CA TYR A 91 3.75 22.23 4.67
C TYR A 91 3.78 21.91 6.16
N LEU A 92 2.86 21.09 6.68
CA LEU A 92 2.78 20.81 8.12
C LEU A 92 3.38 19.45 8.47
N LEU A 93 2.75 18.37 8.01
CA LEU A 93 3.15 17.01 8.38
C LEU A 93 4.44 16.58 7.70
N GLY A 94 4.67 16.97 6.45
CA GLY A 94 5.87 16.57 5.73
C GLY A 94 7.17 17.04 6.41
N PRO A 95 7.31 18.33 6.76
CA PRO A 95 8.46 18.80 7.53
C PRO A 95 8.54 18.19 8.93
N LEU A 96 7.41 18.00 9.62
CA LEU A 96 7.37 17.38 10.94
C LEU A 96 7.89 15.92 10.90
N CYS A 97 7.57 15.19 9.84
CA CYS A 97 8.08 13.84 9.57
C CYS A 97 9.48 13.81 8.94
N ARG A 98 10.14 14.97 8.76
CA ARG A 98 11.45 15.09 8.12
C ARG A 98 11.51 14.46 6.72
N LEU A 99 10.43 14.62 5.94
CA LEU A 99 10.42 14.19 4.54
C LEU A 99 11.48 14.96 3.74
N LYS A 100 12.03 14.30 2.71
CA LYS A 100 13.04 14.92 1.86
C LYS A 100 12.44 16.10 1.08
N PRO A 101 13.23 17.15 0.77
CA PRO A 101 12.72 18.35 0.08
C PRO A 101 11.99 18.04 -1.22
N TYR A 102 12.53 17.15 -2.05
CA TYR A 102 11.88 16.77 -3.32
C TYR A 102 10.50 16.11 -3.10
N THR A 103 10.32 15.34 -2.02
CA THR A 103 9.02 14.74 -1.68
C THR A 103 8.01 15.83 -1.30
N LEU A 104 8.46 16.86 -0.57
CA LEU A 104 7.61 18.00 -0.22
C LEU A 104 7.18 18.78 -1.46
N GLU A 105 8.10 18.99 -2.41
CA GLU A 105 7.78 19.63 -3.68
C GLU A 105 6.71 18.85 -4.46
N TRP A 106 6.85 17.52 -4.55
CA TRP A 106 5.83 16.68 -5.19
C TRP A 106 4.48 16.71 -4.48
N LEU A 107 4.46 16.75 -3.15
CA LEU A 107 3.22 16.87 -2.37
C LEU A 107 2.54 18.23 -2.61
N ARG A 108 3.32 19.31 -2.70
CA ARG A 108 2.80 20.65 -3.03
C ARG A 108 2.32 20.75 -4.47
N ALA A 109 2.95 20.02 -5.39
CA ALA A 109 2.57 19.94 -6.79
C ALA A 109 1.53 18.83 -7.08
N TYR A 110 0.99 18.18 -6.04
CA TYR A 110 0.18 16.96 -6.20
C TYR A 110 -1.01 17.15 -7.16
N PRO A 111 -1.22 16.26 -8.14
CA PRO A 111 -2.24 16.44 -9.17
C PRO A 111 -3.66 16.38 -8.57
N LEU A 112 -4.41 17.47 -8.70
CA LEU A 112 -5.73 17.59 -8.05
C LEU A 112 -6.79 16.73 -8.72
N ARG A 113 -6.79 16.62 -10.05
CA ARG A 113 -7.82 15.85 -10.78
C ARG A 113 -7.67 14.35 -10.53
N GLU A 114 -6.48 13.83 -10.74
CA GLU A 114 -6.13 12.42 -10.57
C GLU A 114 -6.27 12.03 -9.09
N GLY A 115 -5.72 12.84 -8.18
CA GLY A 115 -5.83 12.60 -6.75
C GLY A 115 -7.27 12.63 -6.22
N SER A 116 -8.10 13.54 -6.74
CA SER A 116 -9.50 13.63 -6.32
C SER A 116 -10.36 12.50 -6.89
N ARG A 117 -10.02 11.94 -8.05
CA ARG A 117 -10.61 10.71 -8.58
C ARG A 117 -10.31 9.52 -7.67
N HIS A 118 -9.04 9.34 -7.31
CA HIS A 118 -8.60 8.30 -6.39
C HIS A 118 -9.32 8.39 -5.04
N LYS A 119 -9.33 9.56 -4.40
CA LYS A 119 -10.02 9.76 -3.11
C LYS A 119 -11.53 9.55 -3.21
N GLN A 120 -12.15 9.96 -4.32
CA GLN A 120 -13.57 9.74 -4.56
C GLN A 120 -13.89 8.25 -4.73
N LEU A 121 -13.02 7.49 -5.41
CA LEU A 121 -13.17 6.04 -5.56
C LEU A 121 -13.03 5.34 -4.22
N ALA A 122 -12.00 5.66 -3.45
CA ALA A 122 -11.78 5.12 -2.11
C ALA A 122 -12.97 5.38 -1.17
N ALA A 123 -13.54 6.60 -1.22
CA ALA A 123 -14.73 6.94 -0.45
C ALA A 123 -16.00 6.17 -0.88
N LYS A 124 -16.11 5.77 -2.16
CA LYS A 124 -17.26 5.00 -2.67
C LYS A 124 -17.17 3.51 -2.34
N LEU A 125 -15.97 2.93 -2.47
CA LEU A 125 -15.76 1.49 -2.27
C LEU A 125 -15.47 1.12 -0.81
N GLY A 126 -15.23 2.10 0.07
CA GLY A 126 -14.96 1.86 1.48
C GLY A 126 -13.54 1.36 1.72
N GLY A 127 -12.56 2.19 1.38
CA GLY A 127 -11.13 1.91 1.59
C GLY A 127 -10.72 1.74 3.05
#